data_AF-A0A4U9HSJ6-F1
#
_entry.id   AF-A0A4U9HSJ6-F1
#
_cell.length_a   1.000
_cell.length_b   1.000
_cell.length_c   1.000
_cell.angle_alpha   90.00
_cell.angle_beta   90.00
_cell.angle_gamma   90.00
#
_symmetry.space_group_name_H-M   'P 1'
#
loop_
_entity.id
_entity.type
_entity.pdbx_description
1 polymer ?
#
loop_
_entity_poly.entity_id
_entity_poly.type
_entity_poly.pdbx_seq_one_letter_code
_entity_poly.pdbx_strand_id
1 'polypeptide(L)' 'MKNRKHLTPSEVEKLLEATLKGKNPERDYCLIWMCFIHGCRVSEINSWRLSDIDLEGGISISIV' A
#
# COMPACT_ATOMS: atom_id res chain seq x y z
N MET A 1 17.13 -11.05 21.86
CA MET A 1 16.56 -11.00 20.50
C MET A 1 16.68 -9.58 20.00
N LYS A 2 17.41 -9.31 18.90
CA LYS A 2 17.35 -7.97 18.28
C LYS A 2 15.93 -7.81 17.72
N ASN A 3 15.12 -6.94 18.33
CA ASN A 3 13.77 -6.67 17.85
C ASN A 3 13.86 -6.02 16.47
N ARG A 4 13.53 -6.79 15.43
CA ARG A 4 13.44 -6.30 14.05
C ARG A 4 12.31 -5.27 14.01
N LYS A 5 12.58 -4.08 13.46
CA LYS A 5 11.63 -2.96 13.38
C LYS A 5 10.88 -2.88 12.04
N HIS A 6 11.07 -3.86 11.16
CA HIS A 6 10.50 -3.88 9.81
C HIS A 6 9.90 -5.25 9.50
N LEU A 7 8.91 -5.25 8.61
CA LEU A 7 8.25 -6.45 8.11
C LEU A 7 9.15 -7.16 7.08
N THR A 8 9.00 -8.47 6.97
CA THR A 8 9.51 -9.25 5.83
C THR A 8 8.47 -9.27 4.71
N PRO A 9 8.85 -9.59 3.45
CA PRO A 9 7.89 -9.69 2.35
C PRO A 9 6.72 -10.66 2.65
N SER A 10 7.00 -11.82 3.26
CA SER A 10 5.96 -12.78 3.64
C SER A 10 5.04 -12.28 4.76
N GLU A 11 5.51 -11.39 5.62
CA GLU A 11 4.65 -10.73 6.62
C GLU A 11 3.77 -9.66 5.97
N VAL A 12 4.26 -8.99 4.94
CA VAL A 12 3.47 -8.05 4.12
C VAL A 12 2.39 -8.80 3.32
N GLU A 13 2.70 -9.94 2.72
CA GLU A 13 1.69 -10.79 2.06
C GLU A 13 0.55 -11.17 3.01
N LYS A 14 0.87 -11.61 4.23
CA LYS A 14 -0.16 -11.93 5.23
C LYS A 14 -0.99 -10.70 5.62
N LEU A 15 -0.37 -9.52 5.65
CA LEU A 15 -1.09 -8.27 5.92
C LEU A 15 -2.06 -7.94 4.78
N LEU A 16 -1.64 -8.14 3.53
CA LEU A 16 -2.48 -7.97 2.34
C LEU A 16 -3.64 -8.97 2.31
N GLU A 17 -3.39 -10.25 2.62
CA GLU A 17 -4.46 -11.25 2.72
C GLU A 17 -5.49 -10.90 3.81
N ALA A 18 -5.04 -10.28 4.91
CA ALA A 18 -5.93 -9.87 5.98
C ALA A 18 -6.89 -8.74 5.56
N THR A 19 -6.48 -7.85 4.63
CA THR A 19 -7.36 -6.78 4.15
C THR A 19 -8.57 -7.32 3.39
N LEU A 20 -8.42 -8.47 2.73
CA LEU A 20 -9.49 -9.11 1.95
C LEU A 20 -10.69 -9.53 2.79
N LYS A 21 -10.56 -9.58 4.12
CA LYS A 21 -11.64 -9.90 5.07
C LYS A 21 -12.31 -8.66 5.68
N GLY A 22 -11.85 -7.47 5.30
CA GLY A 22 -12.30 -6.18 5.84
C GLY A 22 -13.53 -5.62 5.15
N LYS A 23 -13.92 -4.41 5.57
CA LYS A 23 -15.09 -3.68 5.02
C LYS A 23 -14.86 -3.12 3.61
N ASN A 24 -13.62 -2.76 3.28
CA ASN A 24 -13.23 -2.20 1.98
C ASN A 24 -11.97 -2.92 1.46
N PRO A 25 -12.09 -4.20 1.09
CA PRO A 25 -10.94 -5.07 0.87
C PRO A 25 -10.02 -4.58 -0.26
N GLU A 26 -10.57 -4.15 -1.40
CA GLU A 26 -9.80 -3.68 -2.55
C GLU A 26 -9.05 -2.39 -2.25
N ARG A 27 -9.73 -1.46 -1.56
CA ARG A 27 -9.13 -0.18 -1.15
C ARG A 27 -7.99 -0.43 -0.19
N ASP A 28 -8.24 -1.17 0.88
CA ASP A 28 -7.27 -1.38 1.95
C ASP A 28 -6.06 -2.20 1.42
N TYR A 29 -6.30 -3.18 0.54
CA TYR A 29 -5.25 -3.89 -0.18
C TYR A 29 -4.39 -2.93 -1.02
N CYS A 30 -5.02 -2.11 -1.86
CA CYS A 30 -4.33 -1.16 -2.74
C CYS A 30 -3.47 -0.20 -1.93
N LEU A 31 -4.01 0.42 -0.86
CA LEU A 31 -3.26 1.39 -0.07
C LEU A 31 -2.03 0.77 0.62
N ILE A 32 -2.17 -0.45 1.19
CA ILE A 32 -1.02 -1.15 1.80
C ILE A 32 0.00 -1.55 0.73
N TRP A 33 -0.45 -2.01 -0.43
CA TRP A 33 0.44 -2.35 -1.55
C TRP A 33 1.25 -1.13 -1.99
N MET A 34 0.60 0.03 -2.13
CA MET A 34 1.26 1.27 -2.52
C MET A 34 2.27 1.76 -1.49
N CYS A 35 1.96 1.69 -0.18
CA CYS A 35 2.94 1.91 0.88
C CYS A 35 4.18 1.02 0.71
N PHE A 36 3.97 -0.25 0.32
CA PHE A 36 5.04 -1.23 0.22
C PHE A 36 5.93 -1.03 -1.01
N ILE A 37 5.35 -0.79 -2.19
CA ILE A 37 6.11 -0.67 -3.44
C ILE A 37 6.69 0.72 -3.67
N HIS A 38 6.04 1.78 -3.17
CA HIS A 38 6.46 3.17 -3.38
C HIS A 38 7.02 3.84 -2.12
N GLY A 39 6.91 3.21 -0.94
CA GLY A 39 7.45 3.76 0.31
C GLY A 39 6.67 4.96 0.85
N CYS A 40 5.41 5.12 0.45
CA CYS A 40 4.57 6.24 0.87
C CYS A 40 4.33 6.25 2.37
N ARG A 41 4.29 7.44 2.95
CA ARG A 41 3.83 7.66 4.32
C ARG A 41 2.30 7.64 4.37
N VAL A 42 1.78 7.26 5.53
CA VAL A 42 0.33 7.25 5.80
C VAL A 42 -0.31 8.61 5.52
N SER A 43 0.38 9.71 5.86
CA SER A 43 -0.11 11.07 5.60
C SER A 43 -0.22 11.42 4.11
N GLU A 44 0.65 10.85 3.27
CA GLU A 44 0.67 11.10 1.83
C GLU A 44 -0.52 10.39 1.19
N ILE A 45 -0.68 9.09 1.46
CA ILE A 45 -1.79 8.28 0.93
C ILE A 45 -3.16 8.80 1.38
N ASN A 46 -3.27 9.27 2.62
CA ASN A 46 -4.54 9.79 3.13
C ASN A 46 -4.98 11.09 2.41
N SER A 47 -4.06 11.76 1.72
CA SER A 47 -4.34 12.98 0.96
C SER A 47 -4.55 12.74 -0.54
N TRP A 48 -4.40 11.50 -1.02
CA TRP A 48 -4.49 11.19 -2.44
C TRP A 48 -5.87 11.44 -3.02
N ARG A 49 -5.86 12.05 -4.19
CA ARG A 49 -7.00 12.17 -5.08
C ARG A 49 -6.79 11.26 -6.27
N LEU A 50 -7.88 10.86 -6.90
CA LEU A 50 -7.82 10.07 -8.13
C LEU A 50 -7.07 10.82 -9.25
N SER A 51 -7.09 12.15 -9.24
CA SER A 51 -6.30 13.01 -10.14
C SER A 51 -4.79 12.90 -9.95
N ASP A 52 -4.34 12.43 -8.79
CA ASP A 52 -2.92 12.29 -8.45
C ASP A 52 -2.37 10.91 -8.88
N ILE A 53 -3.25 10.03 -9.38
CA ILE A 53 -2.94 8.67 -9.79
C ILE A 53 -2.99 8.59 -11.31
N ASP A 54 -1.83 8.53 -11.94
CA ASP A 54 -1.74 8.19 -13.36
C ASP A 54 -1.80 6.67 -13.54
N LEU A 55 -2.84 6.21 -14.22
CA LEU A 55 -3.06 4.79 -14.56
C LEU A 55 -2.62 4.46 -15.99
N GLU A 56 -2.33 5.46 -16.82
CA GLU A 56 -1.97 5.28 -18.23
C GLU A 56 -0.51 4.82 -18.40
N GLY A 57 0.36 5.10 -17.42
CA GLY A 57 1.76 4.65 -17.40
C GLY A 57 2.01 3.15 -17.17
N GLY A 58 0.97 2.36 -16.85
CA GLY A 58 1.07 0.92 -16.62
C GLY A 58 1.61 0.56 -15.23
N ILE A 59 0.71 0.17 -14.31
CA ILE A 59 0.98 -0.45 -12.97
C ILE A 59 2.02 0.27 -12.09
N SER A 60 2.40 1.50 -12.43
CA SER A 60 3.26 2.34 -11.61
C SER A 60 2.45 3.57 -11.27
N ILE A 61 1.91 3.61 -10.05
CA ILE A 61 1.37 4.85 -9.51
C ILE A 61 2.58 5.76 -9.31
N SER A 62 2.85 6.58 -10.32
CA SER A 62 3.83 7.65 -10.21
C SER A 62 3.16 8.76 -9.41
N ILE A 63 3.43 8.78 -8.11
CA ILE A 63 2.99 9.85 -7.22
C ILE A 63 3.93 11.03 -7.51
N VAL A 64 3.53 11.85 -8.49
CA VAL A 64 4.19 13.08 -8.99
C VAL A 64 5.71 13.00 -9.24
#